data_AF-A0A0G4PMU3-F1
#
_entry.id   AF-A0A0G4PMU3-F1
#
_cell.length_a   1.000
_cell.length_b   1.000
_cell.length_c   1.000
_cell.angle_alpha   90.00
_cell.angle_beta   90.00
_cell.angle_gamma   90.00
#
_symmetry.space_group_name_H-M   'P 1'
#
loop_
_entity.id
_entity.type
_entity.pdbx_description
1 polymer ?
#
loop_
_entity_poly.entity_id
_entity_poly.type
_entity_poly.pdbx_seq_one_letter_code
_entity_poly.pdbx_strand_id
1 'polypeptide(L)'
;MPYLSEPTVLLPDLQGPAKNGIPSYLLRVYTSPDVFPPAESLPDQQGSPLDPFSKLPAAVNAILNTHMRGKMGPGYQYSNMTSWTRSMLVALQDGLMKIPRDLHSPAASNVFLLVIDTGKFPSGTFIKDSELVGEIKRHISESEGKPLGDFLAIRRSNMETHSGEYLSLGELNIEGKCIQISFQELISNGLFNLHVHLGKECHPNDWMTRVSELRRPFGLLHEPPRAKTSEIFTAIRIGCYFRQDQWAIPVAMMLLALKPRKGDDSAIMQAFSKWFSDSDVLLLRGYQFDLNAADIDQLPEVKQYTRLLYDLVCHFYQPR
;
A
#
# COMPACT_ATOMS: atom_id res chain seq x y z
N MET A 1 6.12 -49.61 -21.03
CA MET A 1 6.52 -50.16 -19.72
C MET A 1 7.40 -49.13 -19.04
N PRO A 2 7.16 -48.82 -17.76
CA PRO A 2 7.13 -47.44 -17.27
C PRO A 2 8.35 -47.09 -16.42
N TYR A 3 8.66 -45.80 -16.33
CA TYR A 3 9.47 -45.24 -15.26
C TYR A 3 8.77 -44.00 -14.69
N LEU A 4 8.36 -44.17 -13.43
CA LEU A 4 8.38 -43.21 -12.33
C LEU A 4 7.56 -41.91 -12.47
N SER A 5 6.40 -41.98 -11.83
CA SER A 5 5.76 -40.93 -11.03
C SER A 5 6.69 -39.81 -10.55
N GLU A 6 6.43 -38.59 -11.01
CA GLU A 6 6.91 -37.37 -10.34
C GLU A 6 6.20 -37.21 -8.99
N PRO A 7 6.93 -36.84 -7.93
CA PRO A 7 6.31 -36.57 -6.64
C PRO A 7 5.55 -35.25 -6.71
N THR A 8 4.22 -35.37 -6.65
CA THR A 8 3.33 -34.29 -6.22
C THR A 8 3.73 -33.87 -4.81
N VAL A 9 4.57 -32.83 -4.68
CA VAL A 9 4.69 -32.10 -3.42
C VAL A 9 3.61 -31.04 -3.44
N LEU A 10 2.45 -31.41 -2.87
CA LEU A 10 1.45 -30.46 -2.41
C LEU A 10 2.15 -29.52 -1.43
N LEU A 11 2.35 -28.27 -1.84
CA LEU A 11 2.59 -27.18 -0.91
C LEU A 11 1.42 -27.22 0.11
N PRO A 12 1.66 -27.31 1.42
CA PRO A 12 0.59 -27.15 2.38
C PRO A 12 0.00 -25.75 2.17
N ASP A 13 -1.30 -25.70 1.91
CA ASP A 13 -2.10 -24.53 1.56
C ASP A 13 -1.57 -23.22 2.16
N LEU A 14 -0.89 -22.43 1.34
CA LEU A 14 -0.68 -20.98 1.56
C LEU A 14 -1.98 -20.17 1.31
N GLN A 15 -3.11 -20.86 1.17
CA GLN A 15 -4.43 -20.24 1.09
C GLN A 15 -5.02 -20.09 2.50
N GLY A 16 -4.54 -19.10 3.24
CA GLY A 16 -5.45 -18.42 4.18
C GLY A 16 -6.64 -17.89 3.37
N PRO A 17 -7.87 -17.87 3.91
CA PRO A 17 -9.05 -17.46 3.15
C PRO A 17 -8.78 -16.06 2.59
N ALA A 18 -8.71 -15.97 1.26
CA ALA A 18 -8.69 -14.70 0.57
C ALA A 18 -9.92 -13.92 1.06
N LYS A 19 -9.71 -12.93 1.93
CA LYS A 19 -10.71 -11.90 2.15
C LYS A 19 -10.67 -11.01 0.89
N ASN A 20 -11.22 -11.53 -0.20
CA ASN A 20 -11.66 -10.77 -1.38
C ASN A 20 -10.64 -9.79 -1.98
N GLY A 21 -9.38 -10.19 -2.21
CA GLY A 21 -8.42 -9.35 -2.95
C GLY A 21 -7.89 -8.12 -2.20
N ILE A 22 -8.07 -8.04 -0.88
CA ILE A 22 -7.52 -6.95 -0.05
C ILE A 22 -6.05 -7.27 0.33
N PRO A 23 -5.09 -6.35 0.08
CA PRO A 23 -3.69 -6.58 0.43
C PRO A 23 -3.52 -6.66 1.95
N SER A 24 -2.59 -7.51 2.42
CA SER A 24 -2.28 -7.66 3.85
C SER A 24 -1.91 -6.34 4.54
N TYR A 25 -1.34 -5.41 3.78
CA TYR A 25 -0.95 -4.10 4.28
C TYR A 25 -1.49 -2.95 3.45
N LEU A 26 -1.95 -1.94 4.18
CA LEU A 26 -2.35 -0.65 3.65
C LEU A 26 -1.59 0.45 4.40
N LEU A 27 -1.30 1.53 3.68
CA LEU A 27 -0.49 2.65 4.14
C LEU A 27 -1.28 3.95 4.02
N ARG A 28 -0.98 4.89 4.92
CA ARG A 28 -1.52 6.26 4.91
C ARG A 28 -0.51 7.22 5.51
N VAL A 29 -0.54 8.47 5.06
CA VAL A 29 0.21 9.56 5.71
C VAL A 29 -0.74 10.55 6.37
N TYR A 30 -0.40 10.94 7.60
CA TYR A 30 -1.11 11.98 8.34
C TYR A 30 -0.13 12.98 8.98
N THR A 31 -0.64 14.15 9.34
CA THR A 31 0.09 15.24 10.00
C THR A 31 -0.43 15.42 11.42
N SER A 32 0.43 15.54 12.43
CA SER A 32 -0.01 15.88 13.79
C SER A 32 -0.37 17.37 13.89
N PRO A 33 -1.47 17.77 14.57
CA PRO A 33 -2.32 16.96 15.43
C PRO A 33 -3.59 16.45 14.73
N ASP A 34 -3.58 16.21 13.41
CA ASP A 34 -4.67 15.54 12.70
C ASP A 34 -4.75 14.08 13.19
N VAL A 35 -5.22 13.92 14.44
CA VAL A 35 -5.84 12.71 14.93
C VAL A 35 -7.06 12.53 14.04
N PHE A 36 -7.23 11.31 13.55
CA PHE A 36 -8.34 10.86 12.70
C PHE A 36 -9.59 11.72 12.94
N PRO A 37 -10.15 12.37 11.90
CA PRO A 37 -11.30 13.23 12.10
C PRO A 37 -12.38 12.43 12.82
N PRO A 38 -12.92 12.93 13.95
CA PRO A 38 -14.01 12.26 14.63
C PRO A 38 -15.16 12.08 13.64
N ALA A 39 -15.71 10.87 13.56
CA ALA A 39 -16.76 10.55 12.61
C ALA A 39 -17.98 11.47 12.82
N GLU A 40 -18.50 12.05 11.73
CA GLU A 40 -19.94 12.24 11.65
C GLU A 40 -20.55 10.86 11.44
N SER A 41 -21.06 10.27 12.53
CA SER A 41 -21.91 9.09 12.46
C SER A 41 -23.09 9.38 11.54
N LEU A 42 -23.21 8.67 10.43
CA LEU A 42 -24.52 8.53 9.78
C LEU A 42 -25.43 7.85 10.81
N PRO A 43 -26.63 8.39 11.09
CA PRO A 43 -27.48 7.88 12.15
C PRO A 43 -27.76 6.40 11.96
N ASP A 44 -27.33 5.64 12.96
CA ASP A 44 -27.49 4.21 13.08
C ASP A 44 -29.00 3.90 13.16
N GLN A 45 -29.55 3.34 12.09
CA GLN A 45 -30.85 2.66 12.15
C GLN A 45 -30.61 1.15 12.03
N GLN A 46 -30.43 0.55 13.21
CA GLN A 46 -30.64 -0.86 13.54
C GLN A 46 -29.69 -1.89 12.89
N GLY A 47 -28.66 -2.26 13.64
CA GLY A 47 -28.55 -3.60 14.22
C GLY A 47 -28.29 -4.80 13.29
N SER A 48 -27.84 -4.58 12.05
CA SER A 48 -27.31 -5.63 11.19
C SER A 48 -25.89 -5.27 10.76
N PRO A 49 -24.99 -6.25 10.49
CA PRO A 49 -23.74 -6.01 9.78
C PRO A 49 -24.10 -5.69 8.32
N LEU A 50 -24.67 -4.51 8.12
CA LEU A 50 -24.92 -3.95 6.82
C LEU A 50 -23.56 -3.66 6.22
N ASP A 51 -23.26 -4.31 5.10
CA ASP A 51 -22.24 -3.82 4.19
C ASP A 51 -22.53 -2.32 3.98
N PRO A 52 -21.67 -1.40 4.45
CA PRO A 52 -21.97 0.02 4.44
C PRO A 52 -22.07 0.57 3.01
N PHE A 53 -21.67 -0.21 2.00
CA PHE A 53 -21.82 0.10 0.58
C PHE A 53 -23.13 -0.45 -0.03
N SER A 54 -23.89 -1.29 0.67
CA SER A 54 -25.07 -2.01 0.13
C SER A 54 -26.36 -1.19 -0.05
N LYS A 55 -26.45 0.02 0.50
CA LYS A 55 -27.71 0.80 0.57
C LYS A 55 -27.75 2.13 -0.18
N LEU A 56 -26.73 2.52 -0.94
CA LEU A 56 -26.67 3.91 -1.45
C LEU A 56 -26.17 4.04 -2.90
N PRO A 57 -27.07 4.25 -3.88
CA PRO A 57 -26.66 4.65 -5.23
C PRO A 57 -26.32 6.14 -5.34
N ALA A 58 -27.25 7.04 -4.99
CA ALA A 58 -27.10 8.47 -5.31
C ALA A 58 -26.24 9.27 -4.32
N ALA A 59 -26.38 9.06 -3.00
CA ALA A 59 -25.62 9.84 -2.02
C ALA A 59 -24.15 9.39 -1.94
N VAL A 60 -23.85 8.10 -2.10
CA VAL A 60 -22.48 7.60 -2.22
C VAL A 60 -21.81 8.12 -3.50
N ASN A 61 -22.54 8.32 -4.59
CA ASN A 61 -22.02 9.00 -5.78
C ASN A 61 -21.47 10.39 -5.45
N ALA A 62 -22.28 11.20 -4.77
CA ALA A 62 -21.93 12.57 -4.43
C ALA A 62 -20.75 12.60 -3.44
N ILE A 63 -20.77 11.75 -2.42
CA ILE A 63 -19.70 11.64 -1.41
C ILE A 63 -18.40 11.14 -2.06
N LEU A 64 -18.46 10.06 -2.85
CA LEU A 64 -17.28 9.53 -3.53
C LEU A 64 -16.74 10.51 -4.57
N ASN A 65 -17.60 11.14 -5.36
CA ASN A 65 -17.17 12.16 -6.34
C ASN A 65 -16.53 13.37 -5.65
N THR A 66 -17.01 13.75 -4.46
CA THR A 66 -16.41 14.79 -3.63
C THR A 66 -15.04 14.35 -3.09
N HIS A 67 -14.98 13.15 -2.52
CA HIS A 67 -13.77 12.52 -1.97
C HIS A 67 -12.66 12.41 -3.02
N MET A 68 -12.99 11.82 -4.17
CA MET A 68 -12.03 11.53 -5.25
C MET A 68 -11.54 12.79 -5.97
N ARG A 69 -12.32 13.88 -5.94
CA ARG A 69 -11.94 15.16 -6.57
C ARG A 69 -11.22 16.11 -5.61
N GLY A 70 -11.11 15.78 -4.32
CA GLY A 70 -10.47 16.64 -3.31
C GLY A 70 -11.10 18.03 -3.20
N LYS A 71 -12.35 18.21 -3.65
CA LYS A 71 -13.01 19.52 -3.68
C LYS A 71 -13.61 19.83 -2.32
N MET A 72 -12.82 20.47 -1.47
CA MET A 72 -13.33 21.16 -0.28
C MET A 72 -13.73 22.59 -0.68
N GLY A 73 -14.98 22.78 -1.07
CA GLY A 73 -15.59 24.10 -1.24
C GLY A 73 -16.70 24.34 -0.21
N PRO A 74 -17.10 25.60 0.04
CA PRO A 74 -18.28 25.87 0.87
C PRO A 74 -19.53 25.23 0.23
N GLY A 75 -20.19 24.34 0.98
CA GLY A 75 -21.40 23.62 0.54
C GLY A 75 -21.21 22.12 0.21
N TYR A 76 -20.00 21.57 0.34
CA TYR A 76 -19.74 20.14 0.17
C TYR A 76 -19.80 19.41 1.52
N GLN A 77 -20.51 18.28 1.58
CA GLN A 77 -20.55 17.42 2.77
C GLN A 77 -19.17 16.80 3.04
N TYR A 78 -18.80 16.69 4.32
CA TYR A 78 -17.59 15.98 4.72
C TYR A 78 -17.68 14.52 4.24
N SER A 79 -16.66 14.06 3.52
CA SER A 79 -16.53 12.65 3.22
C SER A 79 -16.15 11.91 4.49
N ASN A 80 -16.95 10.92 4.89
CA ASN A 80 -16.58 9.98 5.95
C ASN A 80 -15.69 8.84 5.42
N MET A 81 -15.15 8.96 4.20
CA MET A 81 -14.22 7.98 3.63
C MET A 81 -12.77 8.31 4.00
N THR A 82 -12.00 7.26 4.28
CA THR A 82 -10.56 7.34 4.53
C THR A 82 -9.83 6.61 3.40
N SER A 83 -8.95 7.34 2.69
CA SER A 83 -8.05 6.76 1.69
C SER A 83 -6.85 6.05 2.29
N TRP A 84 -6.53 4.91 1.69
CA TRP A 84 -5.38 4.08 1.97
C TRP A 84 -4.70 3.73 0.65
N THR A 85 -3.40 3.48 0.66
CA THR A 85 -2.67 2.99 -0.52
C THR A 85 -1.94 1.71 -0.19
N ARG A 86 -1.83 0.79 -1.14
CA ARG A 86 -0.92 -0.37 -1.04
C ARG A 86 0.50 -0.07 -1.52
N SER A 87 0.76 1.13 -2.03
CA SER A 87 2.06 1.55 -2.57
C SER A 87 2.84 2.37 -1.56
N MET A 88 3.93 1.80 -1.05
CA MET A 88 4.91 2.53 -0.23
C MET A 88 5.48 3.74 -0.97
N LEU A 89 5.68 3.64 -2.29
CA LEU A 89 6.16 4.76 -3.11
C LEU A 89 5.19 5.95 -3.08
N VAL A 90 3.90 5.69 -3.28
CA VAL A 90 2.85 6.71 -3.23
C VAL A 90 2.76 7.33 -1.84
N ALA A 91 2.76 6.52 -0.78
CA ALA A 91 2.70 7.02 0.59
C ALA A 91 3.92 7.89 0.94
N LEU A 92 5.13 7.47 0.56
CA LEU A 92 6.34 8.26 0.80
C LEU A 92 6.31 9.58 0.04
N GLN A 93 5.84 9.60 -1.22
CA GLN A 93 5.72 10.84 -1.98
C GLN A 93 4.68 11.79 -1.35
N ASP A 94 3.49 11.28 -0.98
CA ASP A 94 2.47 12.08 -0.29
C ASP A 94 3.01 12.72 1.00
N GLY A 95 3.75 11.95 1.81
CA GLY A 95 4.32 12.51 3.03
C GLY A 95 5.47 13.50 2.81
N LEU A 96 6.35 13.26 1.84
CA LEU A 96 7.40 14.23 1.50
C LEU A 96 6.80 15.55 1.00
N MET A 97 5.65 15.52 0.31
CA MET A 97 4.94 16.72 -0.12
C MET A 97 4.32 17.52 1.04
N LYS A 98 4.00 16.85 2.15
CA LYS A 98 3.44 17.47 3.37
C LYS A 98 4.52 18.10 4.25
N ILE A 99 5.80 17.80 4.01
CA ILE A 99 6.91 18.39 4.74
C ILE A 99 7.23 19.77 4.13
N PRO A 100 7.13 20.87 4.89
CA PRO A 100 7.61 22.18 4.48
C PRO A 100 9.05 22.12 3.97
N ARG A 101 9.36 22.91 2.94
CA ARG A 101 10.63 22.85 2.20
C ARG A 101 11.89 23.14 3.04
N ASP A 102 11.72 23.64 4.25
CA ASP A 102 12.79 23.70 5.24
C ASP A 102 12.92 22.32 5.91
N LEU A 103 13.76 21.44 5.32
CA LEU A 103 14.02 20.08 5.83
C LEU A 103 14.64 20.05 7.25
N HIS A 104 15.08 21.20 7.78
CA HIS A 104 15.53 21.35 9.17
C HIS A 104 14.45 21.88 10.11
N SER A 105 13.26 22.20 9.58
CA SER A 105 12.10 22.54 10.39
C SER A 105 11.59 21.30 11.13
N PRO A 106 11.10 21.42 12.38
CA PRO A 106 10.43 20.34 13.14
C PRO A 106 9.14 19.80 12.48
N ALA A 107 8.90 20.13 11.22
CA ALA A 107 7.74 19.72 10.47
C ALA A 107 7.82 18.27 9.97
N ALA A 108 9.01 17.73 9.69
CA ALA A 108 9.15 16.30 9.32
C ALA A 108 8.85 15.35 10.49
N SER A 109 9.03 15.79 11.73
CA SER A 109 8.62 15.03 12.93
C SER A 109 7.10 15.04 13.15
N ASN A 110 6.36 15.91 12.45
CA ASN A 110 4.90 15.97 12.54
C ASN A 110 4.22 15.22 11.39
N VAL A 111 4.95 14.69 10.41
CA VAL A 111 4.40 13.87 9.33
C VAL A 111 4.70 12.41 9.62
N PHE A 112 3.68 11.57 9.61
CA PHE A 112 3.79 10.16 9.98
C PHE A 112 3.33 9.24 8.85
N LEU A 113 4.13 8.21 8.58
CA LEU A 113 3.72 7.06 7.79
C LEU A 113 3.05 6.05 8.73
N LEU A 114 1.81 5.71 8.44
CA LEU A 114 1.02 4.69 9.12
C LEU A 114 0.92 3.45 8.22
N VAL A 115 1.15 2.27 8.80
CA VAL A 115 0.94 0.97 8.14
C VAL A 115 -0.04 0.17 8.98
N ILE A 116 -1.08 -0.39 8.37
CA ILE A 116 -2.11 -1.20 9.03
C ILE A 116 -2.12 -2.62 8.48
N ASP A 117 -2.39 -3.60 9.33
CA ASP A 117 -2.56 -5.00 8.99
C ASP A 117 -4.05 -5.24 8.74
N THR A 118 -4.42 -5.38 7.47
CA THR A 118 -5.83 -5.52 7.06
C THR A 118 -6.45 -6.82 7.56
N GLY A 119 -5.64 -7.84 7.87
CA GLY A 119 -6.08 -9.10 8.45
C GLY A 119 -6.69 -8.95 9.84
N LYS A 120 -6.29 -7.89 10.57
CA LYS A 120 -6.81 -7.55 11.91
C LYS A 120 -8.13 -6.77 11.88
N PHE A 121 -8.73 -6.56 10.71
CA PHE A 121 -10.01 -5.89 10.54
C PHE A 121 -11.10 -6.86 10.06
N PRO A 122 -12.38 -6.60 10.38
CA PRO A 122 -13.51 -7.35 9.83
C PRO A 122 -13.49 -7.38 8.29
N SER A 123 -13.98 -8.46 7.69
CA SER A 123 -14.17 -8.52 6.23
C SER A 123 -15.11 -7.39 5.77
N GLY A 124 -14.82 -6.79 4.61
CA GLY A 124 -15.60 -5.66 4.07
C GLY A 124 -15.21 -4.28 4.61
N THR A 125 -14.21 -4.18 5.51
CA THR A 125 -13.73 -2.89 6.02
C THR A 125 -13.09 -2.01 4.94
N PHE A 126 -12.40 -2.65 3.99
CA PHE A 126 -11.69 -1.97 2.90
C PHE A 126 -12.30 -2.38 1.57
N ILE A 127 -12.46 -1.41 0.67
CA ILE A 127 -12.86 -1.64 -0.72
C ILE A 127 -11.86 -0.96 -1.64
N LYS A 128 -11.50 -1.62 -2.74
CA LYS A 128 -10.66 -1.01 -3.77
C LYS A 128 -11.44 0.09 -4.48
N ASP A 129 -10.81 1.23 -4.71
CA ASP A 129 -11.44 2.40 -5.33
C ASP A 129 -12.15 2.06 -6.66
N SER A 130 -11.48 1.28 -7.51
CA SER A 130 -11.93 0.91 -8.85
C SER A 130 -13.08 -0.09 -8.83
N GLU A 131 -13.16 -0.92 -7.79
CA GLU A 131 -14.32 -1.79 -7.54
C GLU A 131 -15.52 -0.96 -7.10
N LEU A 132 -15.33 -0.06 -6.14
CA LEU A 132 -16.38 0.84 -5.66
C LEU A 132 -16.95 1.69 -6.81
N VAL A 133 -16.09 2.32 -7.61
CA VAL A 133 -16.57 3.14 -8.75
C VAL A 133 -17.24 2.25 -9.81
N GLY A 134 -16.73 1.04 -10.03
CA GLY A 134 -17.36 0.07 -10.93
C GLY A 134 -18.76 -0.35 -10.48
N GLU A 135 -18.97 -0.51 -9.17
CA GLU A 135 -20.25 -0.82 -8.54
C GLU A 135 -21.24 0.35 -8.67
N ILE A 136 -20.80 1.56 -8.36
CA ILE A 136 -21.61 2.78 -8.46
C ILE A 136 -22.06 3.01 -9.90
N LYS A 137 -21.16 2.80 -10.88
CA LYS A 137 -21.51 2.93 -12.31
C LYS A 137 -22.63 1.98 -12.72
N ARG A 138 -22.74 0.79 -12.10
CA ARG A 138 -23.83 -0.16 -12.41
C ARG A 138 -25.19 0.30 -11.88
N HIS A 139 -25.22 1.21 -10.91
CA HIS A 139 -26.43 1.62 -10.20
C HIS A 139 -26.93 3.04 -10.52
N ILE A 140 -26.15 3.84 -11.26
CA ILE A 140 -26.50 5.24 -11.56
C ILE A 140 -26.78 5.39 -13.05
N SER A 141 -27.95 5.95 -13.36
CA SER A 141 -28.33 6.34 -14.72
C SER A 141 -27.45 7.51 -15.21
N GLU A 142 -27.08 7.50 -16.50
CA GLU A 142 -26.19 8.51 -17.11
C GLU A 142 -26.67 9.97 -16.95
N SER A 143 -27.93 10.17 -16.53
CA SER A 143 -28.57 11.48 -16.34
C SER A 143 -28.29 12.19 -15.01
N GLU A 144 -27.72 11.54 -13.99
CA GLU A 144 -27.68 12.08 -12.61
C GLU A 144 -26.35 12.71 -12.13
N GLY A 145 -25.42 13.04 -13.03
CA GLY A 145 -24.25 13.87 -12.68
C GLY A 145 -23.04 13.67 -13.58
N LYS A 146 -22.07 14.59 -13.49
CA LYS A 146 -20.79 14.48 -14.22
C LYS A 146 -20.19 13.09 -13.98
N PRO A 147 -19.95 12.27 -15.02
CA PRO A 147 -19.71 10.84 -14.81
C PRO A 147 -18.43 10.61 -14.00
N LEU A 148 -18.50 9.79 -12.95
CA LEU A 148 -17.33 9.07 -12.43
C LEU A 148 -16.69 8.17 -13.51
N GLY A 149 -17.40 7.93 -14.62
CA GLY A 149 -16.90 7.25 -15.81
C GLY A 149 -15.61 7.87 -16.36
N ASP A 150 -15.49 9.20 -16.39
CA ASP A 150 -14.27 9.88 -16.84
C ASP A 150 -13.10 9.64 -15.85
N PHE A 151 -13.41 9.55 -14.56
CA PHE A 151 -12.44 9.26 -13.51
C PHE A 151 -11.87 7.84 -13.63
N LEU A 152 -12.72 6.84 -13.88
CA LEU A 152 -12.27 5.47 -14.13
C LEU A 152 -11.45 5.36 -15.41
N ALA A 153 -11.86 6.04 -16.48
CA ALA A 153 -11.12 6.05 -17.73
C ALA A 153 -9.73 6.68 -17.56
N ILE A 154 -9.61 7.74 -16.77
CA ILE A 154 -8.31 8.36 -16.42
C ILE A 154 -7.47 7.42 -15.55
N ARG A 155 -8.06 6.82 -14.49
CA ARG A 155 -7.34 5.90 -13.59
C ARG A 155 -6.91 4.60 -14.26
N ARG A 156 -7.66 4.11 -15.26
CA ARG A 156 -7.32 2.90 -16.03
C ARG A 156 -6.35 3.17 -17.17
N SER A 157 -6.39 4.36 -17.78
CA SER A 157 -5.54 4.69 -18.93
C SER A 157 -4.13 5.16 -18.54
N ASN A 158 -3.92 5.60 -17.30
CA ASN A 158 -2.63 6.13 -16.85
C ASN A 158 -1.96 5.22 -15.81
N MET A 159 -1.41 4.10 -16.30
CA MET A 159 -0.71 3.08 -15.48
C MET A 159 0.37 3.69 -14.57
N GLU A 160 1.07 4.73 -15.04
CA GLU A 160 2.19 5.33 -14.31
C GLU A 160 1.72 6.12 -13.07
N THR A 161 0.50 6.64 -13.10
CA THR A 161 -0.12 7.42 -12.01
C THR A 161 -1.09 6.61 -11.14
N HIS A 162 -1.08 5.27 -11.21
CA HIS A 162 -2.00 4.49 -10.38
C HIS A 162 -1.62 4.58 -8.90
N SER A 163 -2.54 5.00 -8.02
CA SER A 163 -2.25 5.17 -6.60
C SER A 163 -2.40 3.87 -5.78
N GLY A 164 -3.06 2.84 -6.33
CA GLY A 164 -3.36 1.61 -5.61
C GLY A 164 -4.26 1.85 -4.40
N GLU A 165 -5.29 2.68 -4.59
CA GLU A 165 -6.11 3.22 -3.51
C GLU A 165 -7.19 2.24 -3.04
N TYR A 166 -7.35 2.19 -1.72
CA TYR A 166 -8.42 1.51 -1.01
C TYR A 166 -9.13 2.52 -0.12
N LEU A 167 -10.41 2.31 0.10
CA LEU A 167 -11.26 3.17 0.91
C LEU A 167 -11.83 2.39 2.08
N SER A 168 -11.91 3.04 3.24
CA SER A 168 -12.72 2.60 4.38
C SER A 168 -13.74 3.68 4.73
N LEU A 169 -14.83 3.30 5.37
CA LEU A 169 -15.89 4.22 5.81
C LEU A 169 -15.85 4.40 7.32
N GLY A 170 -16.05 5.64 7.78
CA GLY A 170 -16.11 6.00 9.18
C GLY A 170 -14.77 5.88 9.91
N GLU A 171 -14.85 5.87 11.23
CA GLU A 171 -13.69 5.75 12.11
C GLU A 171 -13.20 4.29 12.15
N LEU A 172 -11.88 4.11 12.08
CA LEU A 172 -11.24 2.81 12.26
C LEU A 172 -10.49 2.77 13.58
N ASN A 173 -10.86 1.83 14.45
CA ASN A 173 -10.03 1.50 15.61
C ASN A 173 -8.77 0.75 15.14
N ILE A 174 -7.67 1.50 15.08
CA ILE A 174 -6.35 1.05 14.67
C ILE A 174 -5.44 0.60 15.83
N GLU A 175 -5.87 0.75 17.09
CA GLU A 175 -5.07 0.41 18.27
C GLU A 175 -4.63 -1.07 18.22
N GLY A 176 -3.32 -1.31 18.33
CA GLY A 176 -2.73 -2.66 18.23
C GLY A 176 -2.75 -3.29 16.83
N LYS A 177 -3.31 -2.61 15.83
CA LYS A 177 -3.46 -3.09 14.44
C LYS A 177 -2.60 -2.32 13.44
N CYS A 178 -1.85 -1.35 13.92
CA CYS A 178 -1.01 -0.50 13.09
C CYS A 178 0.38 -0.32 13.69
N ILE A 179 1.27 0.21 12.85
CA ILE A 179 2.54 0.78 13.26
C ILE A 179 2.73 2.12 12.55
N GLN A 180 3.44 3.04 13.20
CA GLN A 180 3.73 4.34 12.63
C GLN A 180 5.19 4.73 12.82
N ILE A 181 5.70 5.54 11.91
CA ILE A 181 7.04 6.14 11.97
C ILE A 181 6.96 7.57 11.47
N SER A 182 7.71 8.48 12.08
CA SER A 182 7.80 9.85 11.56
C SER A 182 8.66 9.89 10.30
N PHE A 183 8.41 10.85 9.41
CA PHE A 183 9.27 11.07 8.25
C PHE A 183 10.67 11.52 8.66
N GLN A 184 10.80 12.24 9.78
CA GLN A 184 12.10 12.55 10.37
C GLN A 184 12.89 11.28 10.67
N GLU A 185 12.28 10.27 11.29
CA GLU A 185 12.94 8.99 11.59
C GLU A 185 13.27 8.21 10.31
N LEU A 186 12.37 8.18 9.32
CA LEU A 186 12.64 7.56 8.01
C LEU A 186 13.88 8.18 7.34
N ILE A 187 13.94 9.51 7.27
CA ILE A 187 15.03 10.27 6.66
C ILE A 187 16.33 10.04 7.43
N SER A 188 16.29 10.17 8.77
CA SER A 188 17.47 10.01 9.64
C SER A 188 18.03 8.58 9.58
N ASN A 189 17.18 7.57 9.35
CA ASN A 189 17.58 6.18 9.15
C ASN A 189 17.95 5.85 7.70
N GLY A 190 18.04 6.84 6.81
CA GLY A 190 18.65 6.70 5.49
C GLY A 190 17.67 6.46 4.33
N LEU A 191 16.41 6.91 4.43
CA LEU A 191 15.45 6.82 3.32
C LEU A 191 16.05 7.32 1.99
N PHE A 192 16.74 8.46 1.98
CA PHE A 192 17.37 9.00 0.78
C PHE A 192 18.65 8.28 0.36
N ASN A 193 19.32 7.56 1.27
CA ASN A 193 20.42 6.67 0.90
C ASN A 193 19.90 5.44 0.15
N LEU A 194 18.72 4.95 0.54
CA LEU A 194 18.06 3.82 -0.10
C LEU A 194 17.57 4.18 -1.51
N HIS A 195 16.94 5.36 -1.63
CA HIS A 195 16.45 5.87 -2.90
C HIS A 195 16.63 7.39 -3.01
N VAL A 196 17.80 7.80 -3.54
CA VAL A 196 18.19 9.22 -3.67
C VAL A 196 17.18 10.09 -4.41
N HIS A 197 16.46 9.51 -5.38
CA HIS A 197 15.46 10.23 -6.12
C HIS A 197 14.24 10.63 -5.27
N LEU A 198 13.94 9.95 -4.16
CA LEU A 198 12.86 10.39 -3.27
C LEU A 198 13.10 11.80 -2.72
N GLY A 199 14.36 12.17 -2.47
CA GLY A 199 14.71 13.49 -1.92
C GLY A 199 14.81 14.62 -2.94
N LYS A 200 14.51 14.36 -4.22
CA LYS A 200 14.49 15.43 -5.22
C LYS A 200 13.19 16.23 -5.09
N GLU A 201 13.33 17.54 -5.16
CA GLU A 201 12.20 18.46 -5.10
C GLU A 201 11.15 18.15 -6.17
N CYS A 202 9.88 18.25 -5.76
CA CYS A 202 8.72 18.13 -6.63
C CYS A 202 7.75 19.26 -6.27
N HIS A 203 7.11 19.84 -7.29
CA HIS A 203 6.05 20.82 -7.05
C HIS A 203 4.78 20.10 -6.56
N PRO A 204 3.99 20.65 -5.61
CA PRO A 204 2.82 19.97 -5.06
C PRO A 204 1.79 19.51 -6.09
N ASN A 205 1.66 20.23 -7.20
CA ASN A 205 0.74 19.85 -8.28
C ASN A 205 1.25 18.69 -9.14
N ASP A 206 2.52 18.31 -9.02
CA ASP A 206 3.21 17.34 -9.89
C ASP A 206 3.57 16.04 -9.14
N TRP A 207 3.08 15.85 -7.91
CA TRP A 207 3.46 14.68 -7.10
C TRP A 207 3.10 13.34 -7.77
N MET A 208 1.99 13.28 -8.52
CA MET A 208 1.63 12.11 -9.32
C MET A 208 2.58 11.90 -10.50
N THR A 209 2.99 12.98 -11.17
CA THR A 209 4.04 12.95 -12.20
C THR A 209 5.34 12.43 -11.61
N ARG A 210 5.65 12.80 -10.36
CA ARG A 210 6.83 12.32 -9.66
C ARG A 210 6.78 10.83 -9.37
N VAL A 211 5.63 10.30 -8.97
CA VAL A 211 5.43 8.84 -8.84
C VAL A 211 5.68 8.14 -10.18
N SER A 212 5.15 8.67 -11.29
CA SER A 212 5.40 8.12 -12.63
C SER A 212 6.89 8.11 -12.98
N GLU A 213 7.62 9.19 -12.70
CA GLU A 213 9.07 9.28 -12.93
C GLU A 213 9.85 8.23 -12.13
N LEU A 214 9.45 7.98 -10.90
CA LEU A 214 10.09 6.99 -10.03
C LEU A 214 9.77 5.55 -10.46
N ARG A 215 8.62 5.32 -11.11
CA ARG A 215 8.24 4.04 -11.71
C ARG A 215 8.86 3.76 -13.07
N ARG A 216 9.21 4.80 -13.83
CA ARG A 216 9.78 4.67 -15.18
C ARG A 216 10.92 3.63 -15.30
N PRO A 217 11.88 3.54 -14.36
CA PRO A 217 12.95 2.53 -14.45
C PRO A 217 12.45 1.07 -14.46
N PHE A 218 11.29 0.76 -13.90
CA PHE A 218 10.75 -0.61 -13.90
C PHE A 218 10.37 -1.11 -15.30
N GLY A 219 9.98 -0.21 -16.20
CA GLY A 219 9.69 -0.55 -17.60
C GLY A 219 10.89 -0.44 -18.54
N LEU A 220 11.90 0.38 -18.19
CA LEU A 220 13.05 0.66 -19.06
C LEU A 220 14.25 -0.28 -18.85
N LEU A 221 14.40 -0.84 -17.65
CA LEU A 221 15.55 -1.69 -17.34
C LEU A 221 15.26 -3.13 -17.76
N HIS A 222 15.87 -3.56 -18.87
CA HIS A 222 15.84 -4.96 -19.29
C HIS A 222 16.49 -5.91 -18.27
N GLU A 223 17.58 -5.45 -17.65
CA GLU A 223 18.28 -6.16 -16.58
C GLU A 223 18.37 -5.28 -15.32
N PRO A 224 17.40 -5.41 -14.39
CA PRO A 224 17.46 -4.70 -13.13
C PRO A 224 18.74 -5.05 -12.33
N PRO A 225 19.36 -4.08 -11.65
CA PRO A 225 20.58 -4.32 -10.89
C PRO A 225 20.32 -5.14 -9.62
N ARG A 226 21.35 -5.84 -9.14
CA ARG A 226 21.35 -6.40 -7.78
C ARG A 226 21.29 -5.29 -6.73
N ALA A 227 20.70 -5.59 -5.59
CA ALA A 227 20.70 -4.71 -4.44
C ALA A 227 22.11 -4.53 -3.89
N LYS A 228 22.49 -3.29 -3.61
CA LYS A 228 23.76 -3.02 -2.92
C LYS A 228 23.62 -3.42 -1.47
N THR A 229 24.67 -3.96 -0.88
CA THR A 229 24.71 -4.33 0.55
C THR A 229 24.26 -3.18 1.46
N SER A 230 24.70 -1.95 1.17
CA SER A 230 24.29 -0.76 1.92
C SER A 230 22.78 -0.46 1.84
N GLU A 231 22.15 -0.75 0.72
CA GLU A 231 20.70 -0.58 0.52
C GLU A 231 19.92 -1.63 1.31
N ILE A 232 20.38 -2.88 1.29
CA ILE A 232 19.78 -3.98 2.06
C ILE A 232 19.81 -3.66 3.55
N PHE A 233 20.98 -3.31 4.09
CA PHE A 233 21.10 -2.96 5.50
C PHE A 233 20.34 -1.68 5.87
N THR A 234 20.27 -0.70 4.98
CA THR A 234 19.46 0.52 5.23
C THR A 234 17.98 0.16 5.33
N ALA A 235 17.46 -0.67 4.43
CA ALA A 235 16.07 -1.10 4.47
C ALA A 235 15.75 -1.94 5.71
N ILE A 236 16.63 -2.88 6.09
CA ILE A 236 16.50 -3.67 7.33
C ILE A 236 16.52 -2.74 8.55
N ARG A 237 17.46 -1.78 8.61
CA ARG A 237 17.55 -0.81 9.71
C ARG A 237 16.26 -0.01 9.86
N ILE A 238 15.72 0.51 8.75
CA ILE A 238 14.44 1.24 8.79
C ILE A 238 13.31 0.30 9.21
N GLY A 239 13.24 -0.92 8.67
CA GLY A 239 12.25 -1.93 9.05
C GLY A 239 12.28 -2.26 10.55
N CYS A 240 13.46 -2.52 11.12
CA CYS A 240 13.62 -2.79 12.55
C CYS A 240 13.34 -1.56 13.44
N TYR A 241 13.27 -0.35 12.88
CA TYR A 241 12.85 0.83 13.63
C TYR A 241 11.37 0.77 14.01
N PHE A 242 10.56 0.06 13.21
CA PHE A 242 9.21 -0.32 13.58
C PHE A 242 9.34 -1.35 14.72
N ARG A 243 9.20 -0.88 15.97
CA ARG A 243 9.52 -1.58 17.25
C ARG A 243 8.73 -2.87 17.55
N GLN A 244 8.14 -3.47 16.53
CA GLN A 244 7.34 -4.69 16.57
C GLN A 244 7.79 -5.58 15.42
N ASP A 245 8.40 -6.73 15.75
CA ASP A 245 9.12 -7.60 14.80
C ASP A 245 8.28 -8.02 13.58
N GLN A 246 6.95 -8.16 13.76
CA GLN A 246 6.00 -8.52 12.70
C GLN A 246 5.96 -7.54 11.51
N TRP A 247 6.42 -6.29 11.68
CA TRP A 247 6.42 -5.26 10.61
C TRP A 247 7.79 -5.04 9.98
N ALA A 248 8.85 -5.52 10.62
CA ALA A 248 10.20 -5.22 10.17
C ALA A 248 10.48 -5.80 8.77
N ILE A 249 10.14 -7.07 8.55
CA ILE A 249 10.34 -7.72 7.25
C ILE A 249 9.49 -7.06 6.15
N PRO A 250 8.16 -6.88 6.31
CA PRO A 250 7.33 -6.27 5.28
C PRO A 250 7.77 -4.88 4.90
N VAL A 251 8.04 -4.02 5.89
CA VAL A 251 8.44 -2.64 5.62
C VAL A 251 9.81 -2.61 4.94
N ALA A 252 10.78 -3.39 5.41
CA ALA A 252 12.09 -3.47 4.78
C ALA A 252 11.98 -3.94 3.31
N MET A 253 11.12 -4.91 3.02
CA MET A 253 10.88 -5.38 1.65
C MET A 253 10.17 -4.34 0.79
N MET A 254 9.15 -3.64 1.31
CA MET A 254 8.50 -2.54 0.59
C MET A 254 9.49 -1.43 0.24
N LEU A 255 10.39 -1.11 1.17
CA LEU A 255 11.45 -0.12 0.99
C LEU A 255 12.48 -0.56 -0.06
N LEU A 256 12.90 -1.83 -0.04
CA LEU A 256 13.78 -2.39 -1.08
C LEU A 256 13.11 -2.40 -2.46
N ALA A 257 11.80 -2.56 -2.47
CA ALA A 257 11.01 -2.66 -3.68
C ALA A 257 10.75 -1.32 -4.38
N LEU A 258 11.18 -0.18 -3.81
CA LEU A 258 10.93 1.15 -4.38
C LEU A 258 11.68 1.44 -5.69
N LYS A 259 12.63 0.59 -6.09
CA LYS A 259 13.32 0.67 -7.38
C LYS A 259 13.58 -0.72 -7.96
N PRO A 260 13.79 -0.87 -9.27
CA PRO A 260 13.93 -2.19 -9.89
C PRO A 260 15.11 -2.98 -9.32
N ARG A 261 14.86 -4.24 -9.00
CA ARG A 261 15.82 -5.20 -8.45
C ARG A 261 15.89 -6.44 -9.32
N LYS A 262 17.07 -7.03 -9.39
CA LYS A 262 17.25 -8.33 -10.02
C LYS A 262 16.36 -9.34 -9.29
N GLY A 263 15.64 -10.16 -10.07
CA GLY A 263 14.94 -11.31 -9.55
C GLY A 263 15.88 -12.32 -8.91
N ASP A 264 15.43 -13.02 -7.87
CA ASP A 264 16.20 -14.07 -7.18
C ASP A 264 17.55 -13.56 -6.65
N ASP A 265 17.55 -12.31 -6.15
CA ASP A 265 18.75 -11.68 -5.59
C ASP A 265 19.12 -12.34 -4.25
N SER A 266 19.97 -13.37 -4.34
CA SER A 266 20.42 -14.14 -3.19
C SER A 266 21.10 -13.30 -2.11
N ALA A 267 21.64 -12.13 -2.43
CA ALA A 267 22.20 -11.22 -1.43
C ALA A 267 21.12 -10.68 -0.49
N ILE A 268 19.92 -10.39 -1.01
CA ILE A 268 18.77 -9.97 -0.18
C ILE A 268 18.38 -11.13 0.74
N MET A 269 18.18 -12.33 0.19
CA MET A 269 17.72 -13.49 0.97
C MET A 269 18.73 -13.90 2.05
N GLN A 270 20.02 -13.90 1.73
CA GLN A 270 21.09 -14.18 2.69
C GLN A 270 21.19 -13.12 3.79
N ALA A 271 20.95 -11.84 3.49
CA ALA A 271 20.99 -10.79 4.48
C ALA A 271 19.78 -10.88 5.43
N PHE A 272 18.58 -11.10 4.89
CA PHE A 272 17.37 -11.25 5.71
C PHE A 272 17.43 -12.51 6.57
N SER A 273 17.92 -13.65 6.04
CA SER A 273 18.07 -14.88 6.83
C SER A 273 19.13 -14.81 7.94
N LYS A 274 20.06 -13.86 7.87
CA LYS A 274 20.98 -13.56 8.96
C LYS A 274 20.36 -12.68 10.05
N TRP A 275 19.38 -11.87 9.68
CA TRP A 275 18.81 -10.84 10.55
C TRP A 275 17.49 -11.26 11.21
N PHE A 276 16.77 -12.17 10.56
CA PHE A 276 15.46 -12.64 10.97
C PHE A 276 15.48 -14.16 11.13
N SER A 277 14.79 -14.64 12.17
CA SER A 277 14.64 -16.05 12.48
C SER A 277 13.53 -16.69 11.64
N ASP A 278 13.49 -18.03 11.64
CA ASP A 278 12.39 -18.79 11.03
C ASP A 278 11.03 -18.38 11.61
N SER A 279 10.98 -18.01 12.90
CA SER A 279 9.75 -17.57 13.57
C SER A 279 9.26 -16.22 13.06
N ASP A 280 10.16 -15.31 12.73
CA ASP A 280 9.82 -14.00 12.15
C ASP A 280 9.23 -14.16 10.76
N VAL A 281 9.77 -15.10 9.96
CA VAL A 281 9.28 -15.42 8.62
C VAL A 281 7.99 -16.22 8.67
N LEU A 282 7.76 -17.04 9.70
CA LEU A 282 6.49 -17.77 9.90
C LEU A 282 5.30 -16.82 10.00
N LEU A 283 5.48 -15.62 10.59
CA LEU A 283 4.43 -14.60 10.66
C LEU A 283 3.97 -14.13 9.27
N LEU A 284 4.80 -14.31 8.24
CA LEU A 284 4.48 -13.97 6.86
C LEU A 284 3.62 -15.02 6.15
N ARG A 285 3.46 -16.24 6.71
CA ARG A 285 2.68 -17.31 6.04
C ARG A 285 1.20 -17.01 5.88
N GLY A 286 0.65 -16.12 6.71
CA GLY A 286 -0.73 -15.64 6.57
C GLY A 286 -0.89 -14.57 5.49
N TYR A 287 0.18 -14.18 4.80
CA TYR A 287 0.15 -13.10 3.84
C TYR A 287 -0.35 -13.56 2.49
N GLN A 288 -1.13 -12.68 1.86
CA GLN A 288 -1.65 -12.94 0.53
C GLN A 288 -0.67 -12.41 -0.51
N PHE A 289 -0.04 -13.33 -1.21
CA PHE A 289 0.81 -13.05 -2.36
C PHE A 289 -0.04 -12.97 -3.63
N ASP A 290 -0.89 -11.95 -3.76
CA ASP A 290 -1.65 -11.79 -5.00
C ASP A 290 -0.76 -11.16 -6.09
N LEU A 291 0.07 -12.02 -6.69
CA LEU A 291 0.93 -11.68 -7.83
C LEU A 291 0.15 -11.49 -9.14
N ASN A 292 -1.13 -11.87 -9.15
CA ASN A 292 -1.98 -11.87 -10.35
C ASN A 292 -3.10 -10.81 -10.27
N ALA A 293 -3.09 -9.95 -9.25
CA ALA A 293 -4.06 -8.87 -9.13
C ALA A 293 -4.05 -8.03 -10.42
N ALA A 294 -5.22 -7.77 -11.01
CA ALA A 294 -5.34 -7.13 -12.32
C ALA A 294 -4.71 -5.73 -12.41
N ASP A 295 -4.44 -5.07 -11.28
CA ASP A 295 -3.78 -3.77 -11.17
C ASP A 295 -2.29 -3.84 -10.83
N ILE A 296 -1.74 -5.03 -10.55
CA ILE A 296 -0.37 -5.15 -10.03
C ILE A 296 0.69 -4.69 -11.04
N ASP A 297 0.40 -4.81 -12.33
CA ASP A 297 1.27 -4.29 -13.39
C ASP A 297 1.30 -2.76 -13.46
N GLN A 298 0.30 -2.09 -12.86
CA GLN A 298 0.27 -0.63 -12.72
C GLN A 298 1.01 -0.15 -11.46
N LEU A 299 1.39 -1.09 -10.59
CA LEU A 299 2.09 -0.84 -9.32
C LEU A 299 3.37 -1.70 -9.29
N PRO A 300 4.37 -1.41 -10.13
CA PRO A 300 5.54 -2.28 -10.30
C PRO A 300 6.35 -2.44 -9.01
N GLU A 301 6.39 -1.41 -8.15
CA GLU A 301 7.01 -1.49 -6.82
C GLU A 301 6.26 -2.47 -5.90
N VAL A 302 4.94 -2.57 -6.02
CA VAL A 302 4.11 -3.50 -5.25
C VAL A 302 4.28 -4.92 -5.78
N LYS A 303 4.31 -5.09 -7.11
CA LYS A 303 4.62 -6.37 -7.76
C LYS A 303 5.94 -6.93 -7.27
N GLN A 304 6.98 -6.09 -7.28
CA GLN A 304 8.30 -6.47 -6.84
C GLN A 304 8.34 -6.77 -5.34
N TYR A 305 7.66 -5.99 -4.50
CA TYR A 305 7.51 -6.28 -3.07
C TYR A 305 6.92 -7.67 -2.83
N THR A 306 5.80 -7.99 -3.49
CA THR A 306 5.15 -9.30 -3.35
C THR A 306 6.09 -10.43 -3.76
N ARG A 307 6.83 -10.25 -4.87
CA ARG A 307 7.85 -11.22 -5.30
C ARG A 307 8.96 -11.38 -4.27
N LEU A 308 9.54 -10.29 -3.77
CA LEU A 308 10.64 -10.34 -2.80
C LEU A 308 10.25 -11.06 -1.51
N LEU A 309 9.02 -10.85 -1.02
CA LEU A 309 8.53 -11.61 0.13
C LEU A 309 8.31 -13.09 -0.20
N TYR A 310 7.77 -13.41 -1.38
CA TYR A 310 7.59 -14.80 -1.81
C TYR A 310 8.94 -15.52 -1.90
N ASP A 311 9.94 -14.89 -2.52
CA ASP A 311 11.30 -15.41 -2.65
C ASP A 311 11.93 -15.66 -1.27
N LEU A 312 11.68 -14.77 -0.29
CA LEU A 312 12.14 -14.93 1.09
C LEU A 312 11.49 -16.14 1.77
N VAL A 313 10.17 -16.28 1.68
CA VAL A 313 9.46 -17.42 2.26
C VAL A 313 9.95 -18.73 1.63
N CYS A 314 10.15 -18.75 0.32
CA CYS A 314 10.72 -19.91 -0.37
C CYS A 314 12.14 -20.21 0.10
N HIS A 315 12.99 -19.20 0.28
CA HIS A 315 14.36 -19.37 0.76
C HIS A 315 14.44 -20.04 2.14
N PHE A 316 13.47 -19.79 3.01
CA PHE A 316 13.40 -20.35 4.36
C PHE A 316 12.82 -21.77 4.40
N TYR A 317 11.88 -22.11 3.51
CA TYR A 317 11.09 -23.35 3.63
C TYR A 317 11.22 -24.33 2.47
N GLN A 318 11.97 -24.02 1.41
CA GLN A 318 12.32 -25.01 0.39
C GLN A 318 13.52 -25.85 0.86
N PRO A 319 13.48 -27.19 0.72
CA PRO A 319 14.63 -28.04 1.01
C PRO A 319 15.81 -27.64 0.13
N ARG A 320 17.00 -27.47 0.73
CA ARG A 320 18.25 -27.26 0.01
C ARG A 320 18.85 -28.57 -0.47
#